data_AF-A0A059BFZ6-F1
#
_entry.id   AF-A0A059BFZ6-F1
#
_cell.length_a   1.000
_cell.length_b   1.000
_cell.length_c   1.000
_cell.angle_alpha   90.00
_cell.angle_beta   90.00
_cell.angle_gamma   90.00
#
_symmetry.space_group_name_H-M   'P 1'
#
loop_
_entity.id
_entity.type
_entity.pdbx_description
1 polymer ?
#
loop_
_entity_poly.entity_id
_entity_poly.type
_entity_poly.pdbx_seq_one_letter_code
_entity_poly.pdbx_strand_id
1 'polypeptide(L)'
;MSVALFLIREKLRDDSPWRVYLDVLPESTDSTVFWSEEELAELQGSQLLRTTLGVKEYVESEFRKLEQEIILPNRQLFPSHITFDDFLWAFGILRSRAFSRLRGQNLVLIPLADLINHSPSITTEDYAYEIKGGGLFSRELLFSLRSPVSVKAGEQVLIQYDLNKSNAELALDYGFIESKSERNSYRLTLEISESDQFFGDKLDIAESDGLGETAYFDIVLGQPLPPTMLPYLRLVALGGTDAFLLESLFRNKIWGHLQLPVSRANEELICRVVRDACRSALSGYRTTIEEDEKLAEKGNLTRRLEIAVGVRAGEKRVLQQIDNAFKDREMELDELEYYQERRLRDLGLVGEQGDIIFWEK
;
A
#
# COMPACT_ATOMS: atom_id res chain seq x y z
N MET A 1 2.05 -20.45 -2.60
CA MET A 1 2.97 -21.24 -3.45
C MET A 1 2.40 -22.60 -3.88
N SER A 2 1.78 -23.40 -3.00
CA SER A 2 1.24 -24.72 -3.39
C SER A 2 0.22 -24.70 -4.55
N VAL A 3 -0.67 -23.69 -4.58
CA VAL A 3 -1.66 -23.54 -5.66
C VAL A 3 -0.99 -23.23 -7.01
N ALA A 4 0.14 -22.51 -7.00
CA ALA A 4 0.89 -22.23 -8.24
C ALA A 4 1.48 -23.53 -8.82
N LEU A 5 2.10 -24.36 -7.97
CA LEU A 5 2.60 -25.68 -8.40
C LEU A 5 1.48 -26.59 -8.91
N PHE A 6 0.32 -26.58 -8.25
CA PHE A 6 -0.85 -27.31 -8.73
C PHE A 6 -1.29 -26.84 -10.11
N LEU A 7 -1.39 -25.52 -10.31
CA LEU A 7 -1.81 -24.93 -11.58
C LEU A 7 -0.86 -25.29 -12.74
N ILE A 8 0.46 -25.20 -12.51
CA ILE A 8 1.48 -25.57 -13.48
C ILE A 8 1.39 -27.06 -13.80
N ARG A 9 1.29 -27.91 -12.78
CA ARG A 9 1.19 -29.36 -12.96
C ARG A 9 -0.03 -29.72 -13.80
N GLU A 10 -1.19 -29.14 -13.51
CA GLU A 10 -2.41 -29.42 -14.28
C GLU A 10 -2.34 -28.82 -15.71
N LYS A 11 -1.64 -27.70 -15.91
CA LYS A 11 -1.37 -27.15 -17.26
C LYS A 11 -0.52 -28.07 -18.12
N LEU A 12 0.49 -28.72 -17.54
CA LEU A 12 1.40 -29.63 -18.23
C LEU A 12 0.84 -31.05 -18.42
N ARG A 13 -0.35 -31.36 -17.87
CA ARG A 13 -1.01 -32.66 -18.00
C ARG A 13 -2.08 -32.66 -19.08
N ASP A 14 -1.90 -33.41 -20.15
CA ASP A 14 -2.86 -33.48 -21.25
C ASP A 14 -4.26 -33.96 -20.80
N ASP A 15 -4.31 -34.87 -19.83
CA ASP A 15 -5.52 -35.46 -19.26
C ASP A 15 -6.15 -34.66 -18.11
N SER A 16 -5.73 -33.40 -17.93
CA SER A 16 -6.21 -32.55 -16.85
C SER A 16 -7.73 -32.34 -16.94
N PRO A 17 -8.49 -32.54 -15.83
CA PRO A 17 -9.91 -32.22 -15.80
C PRO A 17 -10.18 -30.72 -16.01
N TRP A 18 -9.14 -29.88 -15.85
CA TRP A 18 -9.20 -28.43 -16.03
C TRP A 18 -8.71 -27.98 -17.41
N ARG A 19 -8.38 -28.90 -18.33
CA ARG A 19 -7.79 -28.59 -19.66
C ARG A 19 -8.51 -27.44 -20.36
N VAL A 20 -9.83 -27.54 -20.50
CA VAL A 20 -10.65 -26.52 -21.17
C VAL A 20 -10.54 -25.15 -20.49
N TYR A 21 -10.47 -25.11 -19.16
CA TYR A 21 -10.31 -23.85 -18.42
C TYR A 21 -8.90 -23.28 -18.58
N LEU A 22 -7.88 -24.13 -18.47
CA LEU A 22 -6.47 -23.74 -18.58
C LEU A 22 -6.13 -23.18 -19.96
N ASP A 23 -6.77 -23.70 -21.01
CA ASP A 23 -6.59 -23.22 -22.39
C ASP A 23 -7.26 -21.85 -22.64
N VAL A 24 -8.18 -21.41 -21.76
CA VAL A 24 -8.81 -20.08 -21.81
C VAL A 24 -8.00 -19.02 -21.05
N LEU A 25 -7.13 -19.44 -20.13
CA LEU A 25 -6.31 -18.51 -19.36
C LEU A 25 -5.30 -17.79 -20.26
N PRO A 26 -5.07 -16.49 -20.03
CA PRO A 26 -4.10 -15.75 -20.82
C PRO A 26 -2.67 -16.23 -20.54
N GLU A 27 -1.81 -16.17 -21.56
CA GLU A 27 -0.39 -16.48 -21.41
C GLU A 27 0.38 -15.41 -20.61
N SER A 28 -0.11 -14.17 -20.61
CA SER A 28 0.44 -13.08 -19.80
C SER A 28 -0.63 -12.03 -19.52
N THR A 29 -0.33 -11.12 -18.60
CA THR A 29 -1.13 -9.92 -18.34
C THR A 29 -0.25 -8.68 -18.52
N ASP A 30 -0.84 -7.50 -18.43
CA ASP A 30 -0.09 -6.25 -18.37
C ASP A 30 0.41 -5.92 -16.96
N SER A 31 0.38 -6.89 -16.03
CA SER A 31 1.02 -6.74 -14.73
C SER A 31 2.52 -6.48 -14.90
N THR A 32 3.05 -5.57 -14.07
CA THR A 32 4.46 -5.15 -14.13
C THR A 32 5.45 -6.30 -13.90
N VAL A 33 5.01 -7.43 -13.32
CA VAL A 33 5.88 -8.61 -13.17
C VAL A 33 6.30 -9.20 -14.53
N PHE A 34 5.48 -9.01 -15.58
CA PHE A 34 5.69 -9.50 -16.95
C PHE A 34 6.36 -8.46 -17.87
N TRP A 35 6.76 -7.31 -17.35
CA TRP A 35 7.35 -6.26 -18.17
C TRP A 35 8.82 -6.54 -18.48
N SER A 36 9.25 -6.12 -19.68
CA SER A 36 10.65 -6.14 -20.09
C SER A 36 11.46 -5.06 -19.36
N GLU A 37 12.78 -5.09 -19.50
CA GLU A 37 13.65 -4.07 -18.90
C GLU A 37 13.39 -2.67 -19.47
N GLU A 38 13.09 -2.57 -20.76
CA GLU A 38 12.76 -1.32 -21.43
C GLU A 38 11.42 -0.75 -20.94
N GLU A 39 10.42 -1.62 -20.74
CA GLU A 39 9.12 -1.22 -20.19
C GLU A 39 9.24 -0.81 -18.73
N LEU A 40 10.05 -1.52 -17.93
CA LEU A 40 10.32 -1.15 -16.54
C LEU A 40 11.12 0.15 -16.42
N ALA A 41 11.94 0.49 -17.43
CA ALA A 41 12.65 1.77 -17.46
C ALA A 41 11.69 2.98 -17.55
N GLU A 42 10.47 2.80 -18.06
CA GLU A 42 9.42 3.83 -18.06
C GLU A 42 8.89 4.13 -16.64
N LEU A 43 9.12 3.24 -15.69
CA LEU A 43 8.78 3.40 -14.27
C LEU A 43 9.98 3.87 -13.42
N GLN A 44 11.08 4.33 -14.03
CA GLN A 44 12.24 4.81 -13.26
C GLN A 44 11.85 5.90 -12.24
N GLY A 45 12.34 5.72 -11.02
CA GLY A 45 12.09 6.61 -9.89
C GLY A 45 10.82 6.26 -9.10
N SER A 46 9.93 5.46 -9.68
CA SER A 46 8.65 5.12 -9.04
C SER A 46 8.77 4.14 -7.89
N GLN A 47 7.81 4.22 -6.96
CA GLN A 47 7.64 3.23 -5.90
C GLN A 47 7.12 1.90 -6.47
N LEU A 48 6.28 1.96 -7.52
CA LEU A 48 5.84 0.75 -8.23
C LEU A 48 7.00 -0.06 -8.80
N LEU A 49 8.03 0.58 -9.39
CA LEU A 49 9.21 -0.13 -9.89
C LEU A 49 9.92 -0.90 -8.78
N ARG A 50 10.21 -0.23 -7.65
CA ARG A 50 10.87 -0.86 -6.50
C ARG A 50 10.05 -2.05 -5.98
N THR A 51 8.74 -1.87 -5.87
CA THR A 51 7.81 -2.93 -5.41
C THR A 51 7.79 -4.10 -6.38
N THR A 52 7.74 -3.82 -7.70
CA THR A 52 7.73 -4.84 -8.74
C THR A 52 9.02 -5.67 -8.71
N LEU A 53 10.18 -5.02 -8.63
CA LEU A 53 11.47 -5.71 -8.57
C LEU A 53 11.57 -6.58 -7.32
N GLY A 54 11.19 -6.07 -6.15
CA GLY A 54 11.17 -6.86 -4.92
C GLY A 54 10.23 -8.07 -5.01
N VAL A 55 9.08 -7.94 -5.67
CA VAL A 55 8.19 -9.07 -5.94
C VAL A 55 8.83 -10.09 -6.89
N LYS A 56 9.47 -9.64 -7.98
CA LYS A 56 10.15 -10.55 -8.92
C LYS A 56 11.26 -11.34 -8.23
N GLU A 57 12.11 -10.67 -7.44
CA GLU A 57 13.17 -11.29 -6.66
C GLU A 57 12.63 -12.31 -5.64
N TYR A 58 11.57 -11.94 -4.92
CA TYR A 58 10.91 -12.85 -3.98
C TYR A 58 10.36 -14.10 -4.67
N VAL A 59 9.63 -13.92 -5.77
CA VAL A 59 9.03 -15.03 -6.54
C VAL A 59 10.12 -15.95 -7.11
N GLU A 60 11.24 -15.41 -7.58
CA GLU A 60 12.38 -16.18 -8.05
C GLU A 60 13.04 -16.99 -6.93
N SER A 61 13.26 -16.36 -5.76
CA SER A 61 13.81 -17.04 -4.59
C SER A 61 12.93 -18.20 -4.14
N GLU A 62 11.61 -17.98 -4.06
CA GLU A 62 10.65 -19.02 -3.71
C GLU A 62 10.59 -20.14 -4.75
N PHE A 63 10.67 -19.82 -6.05
CA PHE A 63 10.76 -20.83 -7.10
C PHE A 63 11.98 -21.74 -6.93
N ARG A 64 13.16 -21.15 -6.68
CA ARG A 64 14.41 -21.93 -6.47
C ARG A 64 14.29 -22.89 -5.28
N LYS A 65 13.67 -22.46 -4.18
CA LYS A 65 13.42 -23.32 -3.02
C LYS A 65 12.48 -24.47 -3.37
N LEU A 66 11.34 -24.17 -4.02
CA LEU A 66 10.36 -25.18 -4.41
C LEU A 66 10.95 -26.18 -5.41
N GLU A 67 11.81 -25.72 -6.31
CA GLU A 67 12.52 -26.57 -7.25
C GLU A 67 13.38 -27.59 -6.52
N GLN A 68 14.22 -27.14 -5.58
CA GLN A 68 15.14 -27.98 -4.83
C GLN A 68 14.45 -28.91 -3.82
N GLU A 69 13.42 -28.43 -3.13
CA GLU A 69 12.80 -29.14 -2.01
C GLU A 69 11.60 -29.99 -2.42
N ILE A 70 10.91 -29.66 -3.52
CA ILE A 70 9.65 -30.30 -3.91
C ILE A 70 9.70 -30.86 -5.33
N ILE A 71 10.02 -30.05 -6.34
CA ILE A 71 9.93 -30.47 -7.75
C ILE A 71 10.97 -31.56 -8.05
N LEU A 72 12.24 -31.30 -7.77
CA LEU A 72 13.34 -32.22 -8.06
C LEU A 72 13.29 -33.52 -7.23
N PRO A 73 12.95 -33.53 -5.93
CA PRO A 73 12.81 -34.76 -5.17
C PRO A 73 11.59 -35.61 -5.57
N ASN A 74 10.57 -35.00 -6.19
CA ASN A 74 9.31 -35.67 -6.53
C ASN A 74 9.04 -35.71 -8.05
N ARG A 75 10.05 -36.10 -8.86
CA ARG A 75 9.94 -36.16 -10.34
C ARG A 75 8.78 -37.02 -10.85
N GLN A 76 8.35 -38.03 -10.08
CA GLN A 76 7.18 -38.84 -10.40
C GLN A 76 5.88 -38.02 -10.41
N LEU A 77 5.79 -36.95 -9.62
CA LEU A 77 4.65 -36.04 -9.58
C LEU A 77 4.78 -34.89 -10.59
N PHE A 78 6.01 -34.54 -10.96
CA PHE A 78 6.38 -33.47 -11.89
C PHE A 78 7.29 -34.02 -13.01
N PRO A 79 6.72 -34.79 -13.96
CA PRO A 79 7.52 -35.45 -14.99
C PRO A 79 8.08 -34.48 -16.05
N SER A 80 7.41 -33.34 -16.24
CA SER A 80 7.81 -32.28 -17.17
C SER A 80 8.74 -31.27 -16.49
N HIS A 81 9.66 -30.70 -17.26
CA HIS A 81 10.52 -29.60 -16.79
C HIS A 81 9.67 -28.35 -16.54
N ILE A 82 9.73 -27.80 -15.32
CA ILE A 82 9.04 -26.57 -14.92
C ILE A 82 10.07 -25.44 -14.93
N THR A 83 9.80 -24.37 -15.66
CA THR A 83 10.67 -23.19 -15.73
C THR A 83 10.23 -22.11 -14.75
N PHE A 84 11.08 -21.10 -14.55
CA PHE A 84 10.70 -19.90 -13.82
C PHE A 84 9.53 -19.16 -14.49
N ASP A 85 9.47 -19.13 -15.83
CA ASP A 85 8.40 -18.48 -16.57
C ASP A 85 7.05 -19.17 -16.33
N ASP A 86 7.02 -20.50 -16.22
CA ASP A 86 5.82 -21.25 -15.83
C ASP A 86 5.35 -20.85 -14.42
N PHE A 87 6.29 -20.65 -13.50
CA PHE A 87 6.01 -20.24 -12.14
C PHE A 87 5.52 -18.79 -12.07
N LEU A 88 6.15 -17.89 -12.81
CA LEU A 88 5.76 -16.49 -12.91
C LEU A 88 4.37 -16.35 -13.55
N TRP A 89 4.08 -17.13 -14.58
CA TRP A 89 2.75 -17.24 -15.17
C TRP A 89 1.72 -17.65 -14.12
N ALA A 90 1.96 -18.75 -13.41
CA ALA A 90 1.02 -19.23 -12.40
C ALA A 90 0.83 -18.22 -11.26
N PHE A 91 1.91 -17.56 -10.82
CA PHE A 91 1.86 -16.48 -9.85
C PHE A 91 0.97 -15.32 -10.34
N GLY A 92 1.15 -14.87 -11.59
CA GLY A 92 0.35 -13.81 -12.19
C GLY A 92 -1.12 -14.19 -12.36
N ILE A 93 -1.42 -15.43 -12.75
CA ILE A 93 -2.80 -15.94 -12.82
C ILE A 93 -3.45 -15.90 -11.44
N LEU A 94 -2.79 -16.44 -10.42
CA LEU A 94 -3.36 -16.45 -9.07
C LEU A 94 -3.57 -15.04 -8.52
N ARG A 95 -2.62 -14.13 -8.76
CA ARG A 95 -2.70 -12.75 -8.29
C ARG A 95 -3.80 -11.94 -8.96
N SER A 96 -4.04 -12.18 -10.25
CA SER A 96 -5.03 -11.43 -11.04
C SER A 96 -6.44 -12.01 -11.04
N ARG A 97 -6.60 -13.31 -10.74
CA ARG A 97 -7.88 -14.04 -10.92
C ARG A 97 -8.41 -14.73 -9.67
N ALA A 98 -7.59 -14.93 -8.64
CA ALA A 98 -8.08 -15.59 -7.43
C ALA A 98 -8.99 -14.65 -6.63
N PHE A 99 -10.14 -15.19 -6.22
CA PHE A 99 -11.03 -14.52 -5.29
C PHE A 99 -10.45 -14.68 -3.88
N SER A 100 -10.29 -13.53 -3.21
CA SER A 100 -9.94 -13.44 -1.79
C SER A 100 -11.17 -13.05 -0.98
N ARG A 101 -11.08 -12.99 0.35
CA ARG A 101 -12.18 -12.58 1.26
C ARG A 101 -13.39 -13.53 1.28
N LEU A 102 -13.19 -14.81 0.99
CA LEU A 102 -14.19 -15.85 1.22
C LEU A 102 -14.08 -16.38 2.66
N ARG A 103 -15.20 -16.70 3.32
CA ARG A 103 -15.23 -17.14 4.73
C ARG A 103 -14.23 -18.30 4.98
N GLY A 104 -13.06 -17.99 5.53
CA GLY A 104 -11.99 -18.95 5.83
C GLY A 104 -11.14 -19.39 4.63
N GLN A 105 -11.30 -18.80 3.45
CA GLN A 105 -10.52 -19.10 2.24
C GLN A 105 -10.00 -17.80 1.62
N ASN A 106 -8.67 -17.64 1.58
CA ASN A 106 -8.04 -16.40 1.13
C ASN A 106 -7.59 -16.42 -0.34
N LEU A 107 -7.64 -17.58 -1.01
CA LEU A 107 -7.15 -17.74 -2.38
C LEU A 107 -7.88 -18.89 -3.08
N VAL A 108 -8.88 -18.54 -3.92
CA VAL A 108 -9.69 -19.52 -4.66
C VAL A 108 -9.80 -19.11 -6.12
N LEU A 109 -9.40 -20.00 -7.02
CA LEU A 109 -9.57 -19.80 -8.46
C LEU A 109 -10.86 -20.51 -8.90
N ILE A 110 -11.79 -19.76 -9.49
CA ILE A 110 -13.13 -20.26 -9.82
C ILE A 110 -13.33 -20.13 -11.33
N PRO A 111 -13.23 -21.24 -12.07
CA PRO A 111 -13.49 -21.24 -13.50
C PRO A 111 -14.83 -20.58 -13.84
N LEU A 112 -14.89 -19.89 -14.97
CA LEU A 112 -16.02 -19.06 -15.44
C LEU A 112 -16.21 -17.76 -14.64
N ALA A 113 -16.20 -17.81 -13.30
CA ALA A 113 -16.39 -16.61 -12.49
C ALA A 113 -15.21 -15.63 -12.62
N ASP A 114 -13.99 -16.13 -12.83
CA ASP A 114 -12.79 -15.32 -13.02
C ASP A 114 -12.71 -14.58 -14.37
N LEU A 115 -13.69 -14.77 -15.25
CA LEU A 115 -13.81 -14.02 -16.51
C LEU A 115 -14.50 -12.66 -16.31
N ILE A 116 -15.09 -12.42 -15.13
CA ILE A 116 -15.77 -11.15 -14.85
C ILE A 116 -14.73 -10.03 -14.72
N ASN A 117 -14.98 -8.91 -15.41
CA ASN A 117 -14.04 -7.79 -15.43
C ASN A 117 -14.37 -6.72 -14.38
N HIS A 118 -13.38 -5.89 -14.11
CA HIS A 118 -13.45 -4.73 -13.24
C HIS A 118 -14.19 -3.53 -13.89
N SER A 119 -14.92 -2.75 -13.10
CA SER A 119 -15.39 -1.42 -13.50
C SER A 119 -15.28 -0.38 -12.38
N PRO A 120 -14.67 0.80 -12.65
CA PRO A 120 -14.56 1.87 -11.67
C PRO A 120 -15.90 2.57 -11.39
N SER A 121 -16.95 2.32 -12.19
CA SER A 121 -18.28 2.90 -11.97
C SER A 121 -19.04 2.22 -10.83
N ILE A 122 -18.62 1.02 -10.42
CA ILE A 122 -19.24 0.24 -9.35
C ILE A 122 -18.56 0.60 -8.04
N THR A 123 -19.33 1.12 -7.09
CA THR A 123 -18.83 1.61 -5.79
C THR A 123 -19.19 0.70 -4.61
N THR A 124 -19.67 -0.51 -4.88
CA THR A 124 -20.07 -1.48 -3.86
C THR A 124 -19.23 -2.76 -3.98
N GLU A 125 -18.65 -3.20 -2.87
CA GLU A 125 -17.89 -4.47 -2.80
C GLU A 125 -18.76 -5.63 -2.29
N ASP A 126 -19.68 -5.37 -1.37
CA ASP A 126 -20.28 -6.38 -0.48
C ASP A 126 -21.24 -7.39 -1.13
N TYR A 127 -21.50 -7.30 -2.45
CA TYR A 127 -22.64 -8.03 -3.04
C TYR A 127 -22.32 -8.80 -4.32
N ALA A 128 -21.06 -8.82 -4.76
CA ALA A 128 -20.73 -9.52 -5.99
C ALA A 128 -20.74 -11.04 -5.80
N TYR A 129 -20.16 -11.58 -4.72
CA TYR A 129 -20.04 -13.04 -4.56
C TYR A 129 -20.21 -13.56 -3.14
N GLU A 130 -20.71 -14.79 -3.03
CA GLU A 130 -20.91 -15.49 -1.75
C GLU A 130 -20.74 -17.01 -1.92
N ILE A 131 -20.25 -17.69 -0.88
CA ILE A 131 -20.30 -19.16 -0.79
C ILE A 131 -21.61 -19.56 -0.12
N LYS A 132 -22.41 -20.35 -0.82
CA LYS A 132 -23.62 -20.98 -0.27
C LYS A 132 -23.42 -22.47 -0.10
N GLY A 133 -23.93 -23.01 1.01
CA GLY A 133 -24.20 -24.44 1.07
C GLY A 133 -25.41 -24.76 0.19
N GLY A 134 -25.35 -25.83 -0.59
CA GLY A 134 -26.47 -26.30 -1.43
C GLY A 134 -27.72 -26.77 -0.66
N GLY A 135 -27.88 -26.38 0.61
CA GLY A 135 -28.94 -26.79 1.54
C GLY A 135 -28.41 -27.13 2.94
N LEU A 136 -29.30 -27.23 3.95
CA LEU A 136 -28.97 -27.55 5.36
C LEU A 136 -28.23 -28.89 5.57
N PHE A 137 -28.27 -29.78 4.57
CA PHE A 137 -27.65 -31.11 4.60
C PHE A 137 -26.71 -31.37 3.40
N SER A 138 -26.51 -30.38 2.52
CA SER A 138 -25.64 -30.55 1.36
C SER A 138 -24.18 -30.33 1.77
N ARG A 139 -23.29 -31.24 1.35
CA ARG A 139 -21.84 -31.07 1.42
C ARG A 139 -21.28 -30.23 0.27
N GLU A 140 -22.13 -29.83 -0.69
CA GLU A 140 -21.71 -29.05 -1.85
C GLU A 140 -21.65 -27.56 -1.50
N LEU A 141 -20.47 -26.98 -1.69
CA LEU A 141 -20.24 -25.54 -1.63
C LEU A 141 -20.42 -24.98 -3.04
N LEU A 142 -21.28 -23.98 -3.18
CA LEU A 142 -21.54 -23.27 -4.42
C LEU A 142 -20.99 -21.85 -4.32
N PHE A 143 -20.23 -21.44 -5.33
CA PHE A 143 -19.87 -20.05 -5.51
C PHE A 143 -20.97 -19.34 -6.30
N SER A 144 -21.59 -18.34 -5.69
CA SER A 144 -22.66 -17.54 -6.30
C SER A 144 -22.13 -16.16 -6.64
N LEU A 145 -22.03 -15.83 -7.92
CA LEU A 145 -21.70 -14.49 -8.43
C LEU A 145 -22.98 -13.78 -8.87
N ARG A 146 -23.17 -12.54 -8.42
CA ARG A 146 -24.32 -11.67 -8.70
C ARG A 146 -23.81 -10.37 -9.28
N SER A 147 -24.55 -9.82 -10.25
CA SER A 147 -24.23 -8.49 -10.74
C SER A 147 -24.62 -7.45 -9.68
N PRO A 148 -23.72 -6.52 -9.32
CA PRO A 148 -24.01 -5.47 -8.34
C PRO A 148 -24.88 -4.35 -8.93
N VAL A 149 -25.06 -4.32 -10.25
CA VAL A 149 -25.82 -3.30 -10.98
C VAL A 149 -26.75 -3.93 -12.02
N SER A 150 -27.78 -3.21 -12.46
CA SER A 150 -28.61 -3.66 -13.57
C SER A 150 -27.86 -3.55 -14.90
N VAL A 151 -27.81 -4.64 -15.66
CA VAL A 151 -27.11 -4.73 -16.96
C VAL A 151 -28.12 -5.03 -18.06
N LYS A 152 -28.06 -4.30 -19.19
CA LYS A 152 -28.97 -4.56 -20.32
C LYS A 152 -28.48 -5.76 -21.15
N ALA A 153 -29.39 -6.37 -21.90
CA ALA A 153 -29.04 -7.43 -22.84
C ALA A 153 -28.00 -6.91 -23.87
N GLY A 154 -26.89 -7.63 -23.99
CA GLY A 154 -25.77 -7.27 -24.87
C GLY A 154 -24.66 -6.43 -24.20
N GLU A 155 -24.87 -5.92 -22.98
CA GLU A 155 -23.84 -5.23 -22.21
C GLU A 155 -23.01 -6.20 -21.37
N GLN A 156 -21.77 -5.82 -21.07
CA GLN A 156 -20.85 -6.61 -20.25
C GLN A 156 -21.24 -6.54 -18.76
N VAL A 157 -21.22 -7.70 -18.09
CA VAL A 157 -21.37 -7.78 -16.63
C VAL A 157 -20.01 -7.52 -15.98
N LEU A 158 -19.97 -6.58 -15.03
CA LEU A 158 -18.75 -6.11 -14.38
C LEU A 158 -18.92 -6.11 -12.86
N ILE A 159 -17.80 -6.11 -12.12
CA ILE A 159 -17.74 -5.96 -10.66
C ILE A 159 -16.70 -4.92 -10.25
N GLN A 160 -16.71 -4.56 -8.98
CA GLN A 160 -15.60 -3.84 -8.35
C GLN A 160 -14.62 -4.84 -7.75
N TYR A 161 -13.34 -4.72 -8.10
CA TYR A 161 -12.30 -5.65 -7.62
C TYR A 161 -11.86 -5.32 -6.20
N ASP A 162 -11.46 -4.07 -5.97
CA ASP A 162 -11.05 -3.57 -4.65
C ASP A 162 -11.03 -2.03 -4.66
N LEU A 163 -11.83 -1.38 -3.82
CA LEU A 163 -11.93 0.07 -3.62
C LEU A 163 -10.75 0.61 -2.82
N ASN A 164 -10.04 -0.24 -2.08
CA ASN A 164 -8.94 0.19 -1.22
C ASN A 164 -7.58 0.10 -1.93
N LYS A 165 -7.49 -0.63 -3.05
CA LYS A 165 -6.25 -0.71 -3.83
C LYS A 165 -5.92 0.60 -4.54
N SER A 166 -4.66 0.97 -4.47
CA SER A 166 -4.04 2.02 -5.25
C SER A 166 -3.81 1.62 -6.71
N ASN A 167 -3.54 2.59 -7.58
CA ASN A 167 -3.14 2.34 -8.96
C ASN A 167 -1.84 1.53 -9.05
N ALA A 168 -0.91 1.67 -8.10
CA ALA A 168 0.29 0.85 -8.03
C ALA A 168 -0.06 -0.64 -7.79
N GLU A 169 -1.00 -0.92 -6.89
CA GLU A 169 -1.48 -2.27 -6.62
C GLU A 169 -2.31 -2.83 -7.78
N LEU A 170 -3.18 -2.02 -8.40
CA LEU A 170 -3.96 -2.44 -9.58
C LEU A 170 -3.04 -2.79 -10.76
N ALA A 171 -1.99 -1.99 -10.98
CA ALA A 171 -0.99 -2.23 -12.01
C ALA A 171 -0.24 -3.55 -11.75
N LEU A 172 0.20 -3.78 -10.52
CA LEU A 172 0.96 -4.96 -10.13
C LEU A 172 0.09 -6.23 -10.09
N ASP A 173 -1.15 -6.14 -9.64
CA ASP A 173 -2.01 -7.31 -9.44
C ASP A 173 -2.73 -7.74 -10.73
N TYR A 174 -3.17 -6.78 -11.56
CA TYR A 174 -4.07 -7.05 -12.68
C TYR A 174 -3.57 -6.54 -14.04
N GLY A 175 -2.67 -5.57 -14.09
CA GLY A 175 -2.24 -4.95 -15.35
C GLY A 175 -3.23 -3.91 -15.90
N PHE A 176 -3.78 -3.07 -15.01
CA PHE A 176 -4.50 -1.87 -15.39
C PHE A 176 -4.43 -0.83 -14.27
N ILE A 177 -4.83 0.39 -14.58
CA ILE A 177 -5.02 1.48 -13.61
C ILE A 177 -6.38 2.15 -13.85
N GLU A 178 -6.85 2.91 -12.88
CA GLU A 178 -8.03 3.76 -13.00
C GLU A 178 -7.63 5.25 -13.16
N SER A 179 -8.50 6.02 -13.80
CA SER A 179 -8.31 7.47 -13.98
C SER A 179 -8.64 8.31 -12.73
N LYS A 180 -9.25 7.72 -11.70
CA LYS A 180 -9.65 8.42 -10.47
C LYS A 180 -8.41 8.86 -9.68
N SER A 181 -8.38 10.12 -9.27
CA SER A 181 -7.28 10.68 -8.47
C SER A 181 -7.09 9.96 -7.14
N GLU A 182 -8.18 9.51 -6.50
CA GLU A 182 -8.19 8.78 -5.22
C GLU A 182 -7.44 7.44 -5.26
N ARG A 183 -7.09 6.95 -6.45
CA ARG A 183 -6.29 5.73 -6.63
C ARG A 183 -4.79 6.02 -6.61
N ASN A 184 -4.39 7.27 -6.77
CA ASN A 184 -3.00 7.64 -6.72
C ASN A 184 -2.59 7.77 -5.26
N SER A 185 -1.65 6.93 -4.84
CA SER A 185 -1.08 6.96 -3.51
C SER A 185 0.44 6.84 -3.56
N TYR A 186 1.08 7.23 -2.46
CA TYR A 186 2.51 7.03 -2.24
C TYR A 186 2.71 6.60 -0.79
N ARG A 187 3.45 5.52 -0.57
CA ARG A 187 3.73 5.01 0.77
C ARG A 187 5.01 5.60 1.32
N LEU A 188 4.91 6.40 2.38
CA LEU A 188 6.08 6.81 3.15
C LEU A 188 6.44 5.72 4.18
N THR A 189 7.72 5.42 4.27
CA THR A 189 8.27 4.52 5.28
C THR A 189 9.09 5.36 6.24
N LEU A 190 8.74 5.33 7.51
CA LEU A 190 9.44 6.04 8.58
C LEU A 190 9.98 5.02 9.57
N GLU A 191 11.21 5.22 10.01
CA GLU A 191 11.94 4.28 10.87
C GLU A 191 12.57 5.02 12.04
N ILE A 192 12.51 4.40 13.22
CA ILE A 192 13.28 4.83 14.39
C ILE A 192 14.64 4.15 14.27
N SER A 193 15.68 4.92 13.93
CA SER A 193 17.01 4.36 13.71
C SER A 193 17.56 3.69 14.98
N GLU A 194 18.09 2.47 14.85
CA GLU A 194 18.84 1.78 15.93
C GLU A 194 20.06 2.58 16.42
N SER A 195 20.57 3.50 15.60
CA SER A 195 21.68 4.39 15.96
C SER A 195 21.27 5.59 16.82
N ASP A 196 19.97 5.80 17.01
CA ASP A 196 19.44 6.86 17.86
C ASP A 196 19.73 6.55 19.34
N GLN A 197 20.31 7.50 20.07
CA GLN A 197 20.63 7.33 21.48
C GLN A 197 19.39 7.02 22.36
N PHE A 198 18.20 7.39 21.88
CA PHE A 198 16.92 7.16 22.55
C PHE A 198 16.09 6.04 21.89
N PHE A 199 16.71 5.19 21.07
CA PHE A 199 16.03 4.13 20.33
C PHE A 199 15.05 3.32 21.19
N GLY A 200 15.51 2.80 22.33
CA GLY A 200 14.69 1.95 23.20
C GLY A 200 13.46 2.66 23.75
N ASP A 201 13.59 3.91 24.19
CA ASP A 201 12.45 4.68 24.70
C ASP A 201 11.47 5.06 23.58
N LYS A 202 11.98 5.47 22.41
CA LYS A 202 11.15 5.78 21.25
C LYS A 202 10.38 4.56 20.74
N LEU A 203 11.03 3.40 20.71
CA LEU A 203 10.40 2.15 20.30
C LEU A 203 9.28 1.74 21.27
N ASP A 204 9.52 1.78 22.59
CA ASP A 204 8.51 1.49 23.62
C ASP A 204 7.26 2.38 23.46
N ILE A 205 7.46 3.65 23.13
CA ILE A 205 6.37 4.61 22.89
C ILE A 205 5.62 4.29 21.59
N ALA A 206 6.33 3.96 20.50
CA ALA A 206 5.70 3.59 19.24
C ALA A 206 4.87 2.31 19.36
N GLU A 207 5.42 1.28 20.01
CA GLU A 207 4.74 0.00 20.25
C GLU A 207 3.51 0.17 21.15
N SER A 208 3.58 1.05 22.14
CA SER A 208 2.46 1.35 23.03
C SER A 208 1.26 1.99 22.31
N ASP A 209 1.46 2.63 21.15
CA ASP A 209 0.38 3.19 20.31
C ASP A 209 0.07 2.31 19.07
N GLY A 210 0.55 1.06 19.05
CA GLY A 210 0.27 0.11 17.96
C GLY A 210 1.05 0.35 16.67
N LEU A 211 2.13 1.12 16.74
CA LEU A 211 3.13 1.24 15.67
C LEU A 211 4.34 0.35 16.00
N GLY A 212 5.29 0.25 15.08
CA GLY A 212 6.54 -0.49 15.31
C GLY A 212 7.75 0.41 15.11
N GLU A 213 8.94 -0.19 15.11
CA GLU A 213 10.20 0.46 14.73
C GLU A 213 10.13 1.08 13.32
N THR A 214 9.52 0.35 12.40
CA THR A 214 9.21 0.81 11.04
C THR A 214 7.70 0.99 10.91
N ALA A 215 7.28 2.17 10.51
CA ALA A 215 5.89 2.51 10.24
C ALA A 215 5.68 2.88 8.77
N TYR A 216 4.55 2.44 8.22
CA TYR A 216 4.16 2.68 6.83
C TYR A 216 2.92 3.56 6.77
N PHE A 217 2.99 4.64 6.00
CA PHE A 217 1.90 5.60 5.84
C PHE A 217 1.55 5.74 4.36
N ASP A 218 0.39 5.19 3.97
CA ASP A 218 -0.14 5.37 2.62
C ASP A 218 -0.82 6.75 2.52
N ILE A 219 -0.29 7.61 1.65
CA ILE A 219 -0.81 8.95 1.44
C ILE A 219 -1.54 8.96 0.11
N VAL A 220 -2.81 9.33 0.14
CA VAL A 220 -3.69 9.34 -1.05
C VAL A 220 -3.85 10.76 -1.57
N LEU A 221 -3.82 10.91 -2.89
CA LEU A 221 -4.00 12.20 -3.56
C LEU A 221 -5.39 12.78 -3.24
N GLY A 222 -5.43 14.03 -2.80
CA GLY A 222 -6.65 14.75 -2.41
C GLY A 222 -7.17 14.44 -1.01
N GLN A 223 -6.51 13.55 -0.25
CA GLN A 223 -6.87 13.21 1.13
C GLN A 223 -5.90 13.86 2.13
N PRO A 224 -6.35 14.15 3.37
CA PRO A 224 -5.46 14.63 4.42
C PRO A 224 -4.39 13.58 4.77
N LEU A 225 -3.25 14.05 5.31
CA LEU A 225 -2.20 13.16 5.80
C LEU A 225 -2.75 12.22 6.90
N PRO A 226 -2.27 10.97 6.98
CA PRO A 226 -2.69 10.05 8.04
C PRO A 226 -2.46 10.66 9.43
N PRO A 227 -3.45 10.58 10.35
CA PRO A 227 -3.39 11.31 11.62
C PRO A 227 -2.23 10.87 12.53
N THR A 228 -1.78 9.62 12.41
CA THR A 228 -0.66 9.07 13.17
C THR A 228 0.72 9.40 12.57
N MET A 229 0.78 9.94 11.35
CA MET A 229 2.04 10.26 10.67
C MET A 229 2.80 11.39 11.34
N LEU A 230 2.12 12.50 11.68
CA LEU A 230 2.77 13.66 12.34
C LEU A 230 3.30 13.32 13.74
N PRO A 231 2.54 12.67 14.63
CA PRO A 231 3.07 12.19 15.91
C PRO A 231 4.31 11.31 15.77
N TYR A 232 4.31 10.40 14.79
CA TYR A 232 5.44 9.51 14.55
C TYR A 232 6.67 10.27 14.04
N LEU A 233 6.50 11.22 13.10
CA LEU A 233 7.58 12.10 12.65
C LEU A 233 8.19 12.89 13.81
N ARG A 234 7.35 13.44 14.69
CA ARG A 234 7.79 14.18 15.88
C ARG A 234 8.60 13.29 16.82
N LEU A 235 8.16 12.04 17.01
CA LEU A 235 8.86 11.03 17.82
C LEU A 235 10.23 10.70 17.23
N VAL A 236 10.29 10.43 15.91
CA VAL A 236 11.54 10.17 15.20
C VAL A 236 12.50 11.35 15.34
N ALA A 237 12.01 12.57 15.13
CA ALA A 237 12.79 13.81 15.27
C ALA A 237 13.03 14.26 16.73
N LEU A 238 12.51 13.54 17.72
CA LEU A 238 12.59 13.95 19.12
C LEU A 238 14.03 13.80 19.63
N GLY A 239 14.59 14.84 20.22
CA GLY A 239 15.95 14.81 20.74
C GLY A 239 16.35 16.14 21.35
N GLY A 240 17.63 16.27 21.72
CA GLY A 240 18.18 17.51 22.26
C GLY A 240 17.37 18.06 23.44
N THR A 241 16.87 19.28 23.31
CA THR A 241 16.10 19.97 24.36
C THR A 241 14.73 19.37 24.65
N ASP A 242 14.20 18.54 23.75
CA ASP A 242 12.87 17.94 23.89
C ASP A 242 12.92 16.51 24.44
N ALA A 243 14.12 15.97 24.65
CA ALA A 243 14.34 14.61 25.15
C ALA A 243 13.72 14.36 26.53
N PHE A 244 13.46 15.40 27.33
CA PHE A 244 12.78 15.25 28.63
C PHE A 244 11.37 14.63 28.49
N LEU A 245 10.75 14.70 27.30
CA LEU A 245 9.46 14.06 27.06
C LEU A 245 9.54 12.53 27.02
N LEU A 246 10.74 11.96 26.88
CA LEU A 246 10.99 10.52 26.92
C LEU A 246 11.10 9.97 28.35
N GLU A 247 11.17 10.84 29.35
CA GLU A 247 11.26 10.44 30.75
C GLU A 247 10.02 9.66 31.20
N SER A 248 10.21 8.77 32.18
CA SER A 248 9.15 7.87 32.70
C SER A 248 7.89 8.61 33.17
N LEU A 249 8.01 9.88 33.58
CA LEU A 249 6.89 10.74 33.98
C LEU A 249 5.87 10.95 32.86
N PHE A 250 6.34 10.98 31.61
CA PHE A 250 5.52 11.28 30.43
C PHE A 250 5.11 10.02 29.65
N ARG A 251 5.65 8.84 29.98
CA ARG A 251 5.47 7.61 29.19
C ARG A 251 4.00 7.32 28.80
N ASN A 252 3.06 7.50 29.73
CA ASN A 252 1.62 7.24 29.49
C ASN A 252 0.86 8.40 28.82
N LYS A 253 1.52 9.55 28.59
CA LYS A 253 0.91 10.78 28.05
C LYS A 253 1.64 11.34 26.84
N ILE A 254 2.85 10.86 26.56
CA ILE A 254 3.73 11.41 25.53
C ILE A 254 3.06 11.40 24.16
N TRP A 255 2.32 10.34 23.82
CA TRP A 255 1.61 10.28 22.56
C TRP A 255 0.61 11.43 22.38
N GLY A 256 -0.13 11.78 23.44
CA GLY A 256 -1.02 12.94 23.44
C GLY A 256 -0.24 14.27 23.27
N HIS A 257 0.99 14.35 23.79
CA HIS A 257 1.86 15.50 23.53
C HIS A 257 2.39 15.54 22.09
N LEU A 258 2.68 14.37 21.49
CA LEU A 258 3.14 14.22 20.11
C LEU A 258 2.01 14.44 19.09
N GLN A 259 0.73 14.36 19.49
CA GLN A 259 -0.40 14.79 18.66
C GLN A 259 -0.41 16.30 18.41
N LEU A 260 0.24 17.07 19.27
CA LEU A 260 0.39 18.51 19.15
C LEU A 260 1.86 18.89 18.85
N PRO A 261 2.14 20.11 18.37
CA PRO A 261 3.51 20.55 18.13
C PRO A 261 4.37 20.47 19.39
N VAL A 262 5.58 19.89 19.29
CA VAL A 262 6.49 19.70 20.43
C VAL A 262 7.27 20.98 20.69
N SER A 263 8.13 21.36 19.74
CA SER A 263 8.93 22.58 19.75
C SER A 263 9.12 23.08 18.32
N ARG A 264 9.44 24.36 18.17
CA ARG A 264 9.74 24.95 16.86
C ARG A 264 10.88 24.22 16.14
N ALA A 265 11.92 23.83 16.88
CA ALA A 265 13.06 23.11 16.31
C ALA A 265 12.68 21.70 15.83
N ASN A 266 11.83 20.99 16.58
CA ASN A 266 11.32 19.67 16.18
C ASN A 266 10.43 19.78 14.92
N GLU A 267 9.51 20.75 14.88
CA GLU A 267 8.64 20.98 13.73
C GLU A 267 9.43 21.42 12.48
N GLU A 268 10.40 22.32 12.64
CA GLU A 268 11.27 22.74 11.53
C GLU A 268 12.09 21.56 10.97
N LEU A 269 12.58 20.67 11.85
CA LEU A 269 13.32 19.48 11.43
C LEU A 269 12.45 18.52 10.63
N ILE A 270 11.22 18.19 11.10
CA ILE A 270 10.34 17.29 10.35
C ILE A 270 9.95 17.88 8.99
N CYS A 271 9.67 19.19 8.92
CA CYS A 271 9.35 19.86 7.66
C CYS A 271 10.52 19.76 6.69
N ARG A 272 11.74 20.08 7.14
CA ARG A 272 12.94 19.99 6.30
C ARG A 272 13.17 18.57 5.78
N VAL A 273 13.15 17.58 6.67
CA VAL A 273 13.42 16.17 6.32
C VAL A 273 12.40 15.64 5.32
N VAL A 274 11.10 15.86 5.55
CA VAL A 274 10.06 15.37 4.63
C VAL A 274 10.17 16.06 3.27
N ARG A 275 10.38 17.38 3.25
CA ARG A 275 10.52 18.14 2.00
C ARG A 275 11.77 17.73 1.21
N ASP A 276 12.90 17.51 1.88
CA ASP A 276 14.12 16.99 1.27
C ASP A 276 13.91 15.58 0.70
N ALA A 277 13.20 14.71 1.42
CA ALA A 277 12.85 13.37 0.93
C ALA A 277 11.93 13.45 -0.30
N CYS A 278 10.92 14.31 -0.29
CA CYS A 278 10.03 14.54 -1.45
C CYS A 278 10.81 15.07 -2.65
N ARG A 279 11.68 16.07 -2.47
CA ARG A 279 12.54 16.60 -3.55
C ARG A 279 13.48 15.52 -4.11
N SER A 280 14.09 14.72 -3.24
CA SER A 280 14.96 13.62 -3.64
C SER A 280 14.19 12.56 -4.43
N ALA A 281 13.02 12.13 -3.95
CA ALA A 281 12.15 11.19 -4.66
C ALA A 281 11.71 11.72 -6.03
N LEU A 282 11.26 12.98 -6.09
CA LEU A 282 10.87 13.65 -7.34
C LEU A 282 12.02 13.72 -8.36
N SER A 283 13.26 13.93 -7.90
CA SER A 283 14.44 13.97 -8.79
C SER A 283 14.81 12.60 -9.39
N GLY A 284 14.27 11.50 -8.84
CA GLY A 284 14.49 10.16 -9.35
C GLY A 284 13.70 9.84 -10.62
N TYR A 285 12.63 10.59 -10.92
CA TYR A 285 11.83 10.40 -12.12
C TYR A 285 12.49 11.05 -13.35
N ARG A 286 12.42 10.37 -14.50
CA ARG A 286 13.00 10.89 -15.76
C ARG A 286 12.17 11.98 -16.44
N THR A 287 10.87 12.05 -16.12
CA THR A 287 9.91 12.97 -16.76
C THR A 287 9.23 13.85 -15.74
N THR A 288 8.77 15.03 -16.17
CA THR A 288 7.92 15.90 -15.35
C THR A 288 6.45 15.48 -15.43
N ILE A 289 5.59 16.07 -14.59
CA ILE A 289 4.14 15.82 -14.62
C ILE A 289 3.55 16.35 -15.94
N GLU A 290 3.99 17.51 -16.40
CA GLU A 290 3.51 18.16 -17.62
C GLU A 290 3.87 17.34 -18.87
N GLU A 291 5.05 16.71 -18.87
CA GLU A 291 5.47 15.80 -19.94
C GLU A 291 4.60 14.55 -19.99
N ASP A 292 4.25 13.99 -18.83
CA ASP A 292 3.39 12.82 -18.71
C ASP A 292 1.95 13.13 -19.09
N GLU A 293 1.41 14.27 -18.67
CA GLU A 293 0.08 14.75 -19.06
C GLU A 293 0.00 14.94 -20.57
N LYS A 294 1.00 15.61 -21.15
CA LYS A 294 1.08 15.79 -22.60
C LYS A 294 1.21 14.46 -23.35
N LEU A 295 1.90 13.47 -22.76
CA LEU A 295 2.03 12.14 -23.35
C LEU A 295 0.70 11.38 -23.29
N ALA A 296 -0.04 11.48 -22.18
CA ALA A 296 -1.37 10.91 -22.03
C ALA A 296 -2.40 11.55 -22.99
N GLU A 297 -2.33 12.87 -23.19
CA GLU A 297 -3.22 13.62 -24.08
C GLU A 297 -3.04 13.30 -25.56
N LYS A 298 -1.81 12.97 -26.00
CA LYS A 298 -1.54 12.63 -27.41
C LYS A 298 -2.37 11.43 -27.90
N GLY A 299 -2.77 10.54 -26.98
CA GLY A 299 -3.39 9.26 -27.32
C GLY A 299 -2.43 8.31 -28.08
N ASN A 300 -2.81 7.04 -28.23
CA ASN A 300 -2.04 5.99 -28.91
C ASN A 300 -0.83 5.44 -28.15
N LEU A 301 -0.89 5.39 -26.82
CA LEU A 301 0.12 4.69 -26.03
C LEU A 301 -0.17 3.19 -26.03
N THR A 302 0.87 2.37 -25.87
CA THR A 302 0.66 0.95 -25.53
C THR A 302 0.09 0.85 -24.12
N ARG A 303 -0.70 -0.19 -23.82
CA ARG A 303 -1.34 -0.34 -22.50
C ARG A 303 -0.35 -0.30 -21.33
N ARG A 304 0.83 -0.91 -21.49
CA ARG A 304 1.90 -0.85 -20.48
C ARG A 304 2.45 0.56 -20.32
N LEU A 305 2.65 1.30 -21.42
CA LEU A 305 3.07 2.69 -21.34
C LEU A 305 2.00 3.59 -20.70
N GLU A 306 0.71 3.35 -20.96
CA GLU A 306 -0.40 4.05 -20.28
C GLU A 306 -0.34 3.84 -18.76
N ILE A 307 -0.12 2.60 -18.32
CA ILE A 307 0.06 2.26 -16.91
C ILE A 307 1.27 3.00 -16.34
N ALA A 308 2.42 2.96 -17.04
CA ALA A 308 3.65 3.60 -16.58
C ALA A 308 3.47 5.12 -16.38
N VAL A 309 2.91 5.78 -17.39
CA VAL A 309 2.64 7.23 -17.39
C VAL A 309 1.64 7.58 -16.29
N GLY A 310 0.54 6.85 -16.17
CA GLY A 310 -0.50 7.12 -15.18
C GLY A 310 0.01 6.96 -13.74
N VAL A 311 0.74 5.89 -13.45
CA VAL A 311 1.30 5.65 -12.11
C VAL A 311 2.35 6.69 -11.77
N ARG A 312 3.34 6.93 -12.64
CA ARG A 312 4.44 7.87 -12.33
C ARG A 312 3.95 9.32 -12.22
N ALA A 313 2.94 9.72 -13.01
CA ALA A 313 2.30 11.02 -12.84
C ALA A 313 1.51 11.09 -11.52
N GLY A 314 0.79 10.02 -11.17
CA GLY A 314 0.05 9.90 -9.91
C GLY A 314 0.97 10.03 -8.69
N GLU A 315 2.05 9.26 -8.64
CA GLU A 315 3.04 9.30 -7.55
C GLU A 315 3.69 10.70 -7.42
N LYS A 316 4.09 11.33 -8.54
CA LYS A 316 4.64 12.69 -8.52
C LYS A 316 3.66 13.71 -7.96
N ARG A 317 2.37 13.62 -8.30
CA ARG A 317 1.33 14.50 -7.73
C ARG A 317 1.17 14.30 -6.22
N VAL A 318 1.21 13.05 -5.74
CA VAL A 318 1.17 12.77 -4.30
C VAL A 318 2.41 13.33 -3.60
N LEU A 319 3.60 13.15 -4.16
CA LEU A 319 4.84 13.71 -3.63
C LEU A 319 4.81 15.24 -3.56
N GLN A 320 4.26 15.91 -4.59
CA GLN A 320 4.06 17.36 -4.57
C GLN A 320 3.04 17.80 -3.52
N GLN A 321 1.93 17.05 -3.34
CA GLN A 321 0.98 17.31 -2.26
C GLN A 321 1.66 17.24 -0.89
N ILE A 322 2.52 16.24 -0.67
CA ILE A 322 3.26 16.10 0.58
C ILE A 322 4.24 17.27 0.76
N ASP A 323 5.05 17.62 -0.24
CA ASP A 323 5.97 18.77 -0.14
C ASP A 323 5.23 20.06 0.17
N ASN A 324 4.09 20.30 -0.50
CA ASN A 324 3.27 21.49 -0.27
C ASN A 324 2.68 21.51 1.14
N ALA A 325 2.15 20.39 1.63
CA ALA A 325 1.60 20.32 3.00
C ALA A 325 2.66 20.66 4.07
N PHE A 326 3.90 20.20 3.89
CA PHE A 326 5.00 20.53 4.81
C PHE A 326 5.61 21.90 4.55
N LYS A 327 5.48 22.46 3.34
CA LYS A 327 5.85 23.85 3.04
C LYS A 327 4.89 24.84 3.70
N ASP A 328 3.59 24.58 3.64
CA ASP A 328 2.58 25.41 4.31
C ASP A 328 2.80 25.35 5.83
N ARG A 329 3.05 24.15 6.37
CA ARG A 329 3.43 23.96 7.77
C ARG A 329 4.70 24.72 8.17
N GLU A 330 5.69 24.81 7.28
CA GLU A 330 6.92 25.59 7.51
C GLU A 330 6.63 27.10 7.61
N MET A 331 5.65 27.60 6.85
CA MET A 331 5.21 29.00 6.92
C MET A 331 4.45 29.31 8.22
N GLU A 332 3.78 28.31 8.79
CA GLU A 332 2.99 28.42 10.02
C GLU A 332 3.81 28.20 11.31
N LEU A 333 5.13 27.93 11.21
CA LEU A 333 5.96 27.57 12.39
C LEU A 333 5.89 28.57 13.53
N ASP A 334 5.76 29.86 13.25
CA ASP A 334 5.71 30.90 14.28
C ASP A 334 4.28 31.12 14.83
N GLU A 335 3.27 30.48 14.25
CA GLU A 335 1.85 30.53 14.67
C GLU A 335 1.43 29.30 15.49
N LEU A 336 2.23 28.23 15.48
CA LEU A 336 1.96 27.01 16.23
C LEU A 336 2.14 27.21 17.74
N GLU A 337 1.18 26.76 18.54
CA GLU A 337 1.30 26.74 20.01
C GLU A 337 2.09 25.50 20.44
N TYR A 338 3.28 25.68 21.04
CA TYR A 338 4.21 24.59 21.39
C TYR A 338 4.03 24.08 22.83
N TYR A 339 4.71 22.97 23.18
CA TYR A 339 4.57 22.33 24.50
C TYR A 339 4.77 23.31 25.67
N GLN A 340 5.80 24.17 25.61
CA GLN A 340 6.07 25.13 26.69
C GLN A 340 4.97 26.18 26.82
N GLU A 341 4.43 26.67 25.70
CA GLU A 341 3.35 27.67 25.69
C GLU A 341 2.05 27.08 26.24
N ARG A 342 1.68 25.87 25.80
CA ARG A 342 0.51 25.14 26.32
C ARG A 342 0.62 24.93 27.83
N ARG A 343 1.80 24.54 28.32
CA ARG A 343 2.05 24.34 29.75
C ARG A 343 1.89 25.63 30.56
N LEU A 344 2.27 26.79 30.00
CA LEU A 344 2.12 28.08 30.67
C LEU A 344 0.66 28.55 30.69
N ARG A 345 -0.16 28.17 29.71
CA ARG A 345 -1.58 28.51 29.66
C ARG A 345 -2.38 27.91 30.81
N ASP A 346 -2.01 26.70 31.22
CA ASP A 346 -2.64 25.97 32.33
C ASP A 346 -2.26 26.54 33.72
N LEU A 347 -1.41 27.57 33.80
CA LEU A 347 -0.98 28.16 35.07
C LEU A 347 -2.08 28.96 35.79
N GLY A 348 -3.19 29.28 35.14
CA GLY A 348 -4.32 29.96 35.80
C GLY A 348 -3.93 31.31 36.41
N LEU A 349 -3.04 32.08 35.75
CA LEU A 349 -2.49 33.34 36.27
C LEU A 349 -3.55 34.42 36.56
N VAL A 350 -4.79 34.23 36.09
CA VAL A 350 -5.98 34.99 36.49
C VAL A 350 -6.93 34.05 37.25
N GLY A 351 -6.58 33.72 38.49
CA GLY A 351 -7.45 33.02 39.45
C GLY A 351 -8.06 33.99 40.46
N GLU A 352 -9.03 33.53 41.26
CA GLU A 352 -9.53 34.30 42.41
C GLU A 352 -8.38 34.55 43.39
N GLN A 353 -8.38 35.74 44.00
CA GLN A 353 -7.37 36.18 44.96
C GLN A 353 -7.32 35.16 46.11
N GLY A 354 -6.30 34.29 46.13
CA GLY A 354 -6.20 33.23 47.12
C GLY A 354 -6.29 33.81 48.53
N ASP A 355 -7.13 33.20 49.38
CA ASP A 355 -7.35 33.65 50.76
C ASP A 355 -6.01 33.86 51.46
N ILE A 356 -5.85 35.06 52.03
CA ILE A 356 -4.67 35.42 52.83
C ILE A 356 -4.68 34.49 54.05
N ILE A 357 -3.86 33.44 54.02
CA ILE A 357 -3.67 32.55 55.16
C ILE A 357 -2.85 33.31 56.20
N PHE A 358 -3.53 33.92 57.17
CA PHE A 358 -2.88 34.46 58.36
C PHE A 358 -2.39 33.29 59.21
N TRP A 359 -1.06 33.15 59.31
CA TRP A 359 -0.44 32.32 60.34
C TRP A 359 -0.62 33.03 61.69
N GLU A 360 -1.61 32.63 62.47
CA GLU A 360 -1.69 33.00 63.89
C GLU A 360 -0.53 32.37 64.66
N LYS A 361 0.09 33.19 65.51
CA LYS A 361 1.36 32.94 66.22
C LYS A 361 1.27 31.95 67.37
#